data_AF-A0A2V6MYJ5-F1
#
_entry.id   AF-A0A2V6MYJ5-F1
#
_cell.length_a   1.000
_cell.length_b   1.000
_cell.length_c   1.000
_cell.angle_alpha   90.00
_cell.angle_beta   90.00
_cell.angle_gamma   90.00
#
_symmetry.space_group_name_H-M   'P 1'
#
loop_
_entity.id
_entity.type
_entity.pdbx_description
1 polymer ?
#
loop_
_entity_poly.entity_id
_entity_poly.type
_entity_poly.pdbx_seq_one_letter_code
_entity_poly.pdbx_strand_id
1 'polypeptide(L)'
;MLELSEEESLSPEHLDSQVQKAQDQLLQLKRQQDQIEKQKRELEELSRKQEELERGRAEMSDKLTRSLVVLEREAYDAQKRLEQLRGMRESFGQHLELIEAIDPKSWNPADLHKELSRALSTVDGARVEFGQQRSRL
;
A
#
# COMPACT_ATOMS: atom_id res chain seq x y z
N MET A 1 85.19 -3.79 39.20
CA MET A 1 84.81 -5.10 38.63
C MET A 1 83.33 -5.32 38.90
N LEU A 2 82.47 -4.87 37.99
CA LEU A 2 81.05 -5.21 37.90
C LEU A 2 80.63 -4.91 36.44
N GLU A 3 81.22 -5.64 35.51
CA GLU A 3 80.83 -5.72 34.08
C GLU A 3 80.11 -7.05 33.80
N LEU A 4 79.40 -7.61 34.80
CA LEU A 4 78.67 -8.88 34.66
C LEU A 4 77.18 -8.70 34.32
N SER A 5 76.69 -7.45 34.27
CA SER A 5 75.26 -7.17 34.12
C SER A 5 74.77 -7.16 32.68
N GLU A 6 75.65 -6.96 31.69
CA GLU A 6 75.29 -6.95 30.27
C GLU A 6 75.43 -8.33 29.61
N GLU A 7 76.41 -9.15 30.00
CA GLU A 7 76.64 -10.47 29.39
C GLU A 7 75.60 -11.54 29.80
N GLU A 8 75.07 -11.51 31.03
CA GLU A 8 73.97 -12.41 31.44
C GLU A 8 72.66 -12.09 30.70
N SER A 9 72.44 -10.82 30.34
CA SER A 9 71.26 -10.39 29.58
C SER A 9 71.26 -10.87 28.12
N LEU A 10 72.43 -11.31 27.62
CA LEU A 10 72.69 -11.75 26.26
C LEU A 10 73.01 -13.25 26.15
N SER A 11 72.72 -14.04 27.19
CA SER A 11 72.81 -15.50 27.09
C SER A 11 71.85 -16.02 26.01
N PRO A 12 72.29 -16.97 25.15
CA PRO A 12 71.48 -17.54 24.07
C PRO A 12 70.12 -18.08 24.53
N GLU A 13 70.05 -18.60 25.76
CA GLU A 13 68.83 -19.15 26.37
C GLU A 13 67.81 -18.05 26.75
N HIS A 14 68.28 -16.87 27.16
CA HIS A 14 67.42 -15.72 27.43
C HIS A 14 66.87 -15.09 26.15
N LEU A 15 67.68 -15.08 25.08
CA LEU A 15 67.25 -14.69 23.74
C LEU A 15 66.19 -15.65 23.19
N ASP A 16 66.39 -16.97 23.30
CA ASP A 16 65.40 -17.98 22.88
C ASP A 16 64.07 -17.84 23.64
N SER A 17 64.14 -17.58 24.96
CA SER A 17 62.92 -17.34 25.75
C SER A 17 62.17 -16.07 25.33
N GLN A 18 62.88 -14.99 24.96
CA GLN A 18 62.26 -13.78 24.43
C GLN A 18 61.64 -14.01 23.05
N VAL A 19 62.33 -14.73 22.17
CA VAL A 19 61.82 -15.11 20.85
C VAL A 19 60.57 -15.96 20.99
N GLN A 20 60.55 -16.94 21.88
CA GLN A 20 59.38 -17.79 22.13
C GLN A 20 58.18 -16.97 22.64
N LYS A 21 58.40 -16.06 23.62
CA LYS A 21 57.34 -15.16 24.11
C LYS A 21 56.81 -14.24 23.01
N ALA A 22 57.68 -13.70 22.17
CA ALA A 22 57.27 -12.85 21.06
C ALA A 22 56.47 -13.65 20.01
N GLN A 23 56.85 -14.90 19.72
CA GLN A 23 56.09 -15.78 18.83
C GLN A 23 54.70 -16.13 19.40
N ASP A 24 54.61 -16.43 20.68
CA ASP A 24 53.33 -16.72 21.35
C ASP A 24 52.40 -15.49 21.33
N GLN A 25 52.95 -14.30 21.61
CA GLN A 25 52.22 -13.04 21.49
C GLN A 25 51.75 -12.78 20.06
N LEU A 26 52.59 -13.05 19.06
CA LEU A 26 52.24 -12.89 17.66
C LEU A 26 51.12 -13.85 17.24
N LEU A 27 51.13 -15.08 17.77
CA LEU A 27 50.07 -16.07 17.54
C LEU A 27 48.75 -15.65 18.20
N GLN A 28 48.80 -15.10 19.41
CA GLN A 28 47.63 -14.56 20.10
C GLN A 28 47.04 -13.35 19.35
N LEU A 29 47.88 -12.44 18.88
CA LEU A 29 47.47 -11.29 18.08
C LEU A 29 46.82 -11.72 16.76
N LYS A 30 47.36 -12.74 16.07
CA LYS A 30 46.74 -13.30 14.86
C LYS A 30 45.35 -13.86 15.14
N ARG A 31 45.17 -14.63 16.22
CA ARG A 31 43.85 -15.14 16.61
C ARG A 31 42.86 -14.01 16.90
N GLN A 32 43.31 -12.95 17.57
CA GLN A 32 42.49 -11.77 17.82
C GLN A 32 42.13 -11.05 16.51
N GLN A 33 43.07 -10.92 15.58
CA GLN A 33 42.83 -10.36 14.25
C GLN A 33 41.76 -11.16 13.51
N ASP A 34 41.87 -12.49 13.45
CA ASP A 34 40.90 -13.35 12.78
C ASP A 34 39.49 -13.21 13.38
N GLN A 35 39.40 -13.11 14.72
CA GLN A 35 38.15 -12.88 15.43
C GLN A 35 37.51 -11.54 15.04
N ILE A 36 38.32 -10.47 15.01
CA ILE A 36 37.89 -9.12 14.65
C ILE A 36 37.45 -9.07 13.18
N GLU A 37 38.19 -9.72 12.27
CA GLU A 37 37.82 -9.80 10.86
C GLU A 37 36.50 -10.52 10.66
N LYS A 38 36.25 -11.61 11.41
CA LYS A 38 34.95 -12.31 11.38
C LYS A 38 33.81 -11.41 11.87
N GLN A 39 34.00 -10.75 13.01
CA GLN A 39 33.00 -9.82 13.56
C GLN A 39 32.72 -8.66 12.60
N LYS A 40 33.75 -8.14 11.93
CA LYS A 40 33.61 -7.10 10.91
C LYS A 40 32.73 -7.56 9.75
N ARG A 41 32.95 -8.78 9.22
CA ARG A 41 32.13 -9.33 8.14
C ARG A 41 30.66 -9.49 8.56
N GLU A 42 30.42 -10.00 9.77
CA GLU A 42 29.06 -10.14 10.32
C GLU A 42 28.36 -8.78 10.45
N LEU A 43 29.06 -7.75 10.92
CA LEU A 43 28.52 -6.39 11.01
C LEU A 43 28.25 -5.77 9.63
N GLU A 44 29.14 -5.99 8.66
CA GLU A 44 28.93 -5.52 7.28
C GLU A 44 27.70 -6.18 6.64
N GLU A 45 27.48 -7.48 6.86
CA GLU A 45 26.28 -8.17 6.39
C GLU A 45 25.01 -7.65 7.06
N LEU A 46 25.04 -7.43 8.38
CA LEU A 46 23.91 -6.86 9.10
C LEU A 46 23.59 -5.45 8.62
N SER A 47 24.62 -4.62 8.42
CA SER A 47 24.46 -3.27 7.88
C SER A 47 23.83 -3.29 6.49
N ARG A 48 24.24 -4.20 5.61
CA ARG A 48 23.64 -4.36 4.28
C ARG A 48 22.17 -4.77 4.35
N LYS A 49 21.84 -5.75 5.21
CA LYS A 49 20.45 -6.19 5.41
C LYS A 49 19.57 -5.08 5.97
N GLN A 50 20.10 -4.27 6.89
CA GLN A 50 19.39 -3.13 7.43
C GLN A 50 19.11 -2.06 6.36
N GLU A 51 20.10 -1.76 5.51
CA GLU A 51 19.90 -0.81 4.41
C GLU A 51 18.89 -1.30 3.38
N GLU A 52 18.93 -2.60 3.03
CA GLU A 52 17.94 -3.23 2.14
C GLU A 52 16.53 -3.17 2.73
N LEU A 53 16.39 -3.46 4.03
CA LEU A 53 15.11 -3.37 4.73
C LEU A 53 14.57 -1.94 4.73
N GLU A 54 15.39 -0.95 5.09
CA GLU A 54 14.97 0.46 5.11
C GLU A 54 14.54 0.94 3.72
N ARG A 55 15.32 0.58 2.69
CA ARG A 55 15.01 0.91 1.30
C ARG A 55 13.70 0.27 0.85
N GLY A 56 13.55 -1.04 1.08
CA GLY A 56 12.34 -1.78 0.74
C GLY A 56 11.11 -1.28 1.48
N ARG A 57 11.25 -0.94 2.77
CA ARG A 57 10.16 -0.35 3.57
C ARG A 57 9.74 1.00 3.01
N ALA A 58 10.70 1.88 2.71
CA ALA A 58 10.40 3.21 2.17
C ALA A 58 9.71 3.11 0.79
N GLU A 59 10.24 2.28 -0.10
CA GLU A 59 9.69 2.04 -1.43
C GLU A 59 8.25 1.49 -1.36
N MET A 60 8.04 0.45 -0.56
CA MET A 60 6.72 -0.16 -0.44
C MET A 60 5.72 0.75 0.26
N SER A 61 6.15 1.53 1.26
CA SER A 61 5.29 2.51 1.93
C SER A 61 4.81 3.59 0.96
N ASP A 62 5.70 4.12 0.11
CA ASP A 62 5.34 5.12 -0.90
C ASP A 62 4.38 4.54 -1.95
N LYS A 63 4.68 3.33 -2.47
CA LYS A 63 3.80 2.64 -3.43
C LYS A 63 2.41 2.40 -2.86
N LEU A 64 2.32 1.84 -1.66
CA LEU A 64 1.04 1.55 -1.01
C LEU A 64 0.25 2.82 -0.73
N THR A 65 0.91 3.88 -0.25
CA THR A 65 0.25 5.17 0.00
C THR A 65 -0.36 5.75 -1.26
N ARG A 66 0.36 5.73 -2.38
CA ARG A 66 -0.16 6.20 -3.67
C ARG A 66 -1.31 5.35 -4.17
N SER A 67 -1.20 4.02 -4.06
CA SER A 67 -2.28 3.10 -4.45
C SER A 67 -3.54 3.30 -3.61
N LEU A 68 -3.41 3.58 -2.31
CA LEU A 68 -4.55 3.87 -1.45
C LEU A 68 -5.32 5.11 -1.93
N VAL A 69 -4.62 6.20 -2.27
CA VAL A 69 -5.26 7.42 -2.80
C VAL A 69 -6.02 7.15 -4.10
N VAL A 70 -5.46 6.33 -4.99
CA VAL A 70 -6.15 5.92 -6.23
C VAL A 70 -7.41 5.11 -5.91
N LEU A 71 -7.30 4.13 -5.00
CA LEU A 71 -8.44 3.31 -4.59
C LEU A 71 -9.54 4.13 -3.91
N GLU A 72 -9.19 5.10 -3.07
CA GLU A 72 -10.16 5.99 -2.43
C GLU A 72 -10.93 6.83 -3.46
N ARG A 73 -10.23 7.33 -4.49
CA ARG A 73 -10.86 8.08 -5.58
C ARG A 73 -11.80 7.20 -6.40
N GLU A 74 -11.34 6.01 -6.80
CA GLU A 74 -12.16 5.05 -7.53
C GLU A 74 -13.40 4.62 -6.72
N ALA A 75 -13.25 4.40 -5.41
CA ALA A 75 -14.36 4.09 -4.52
C ALA A 75 -15.38 5.23 -4.46
N TYR A 76 -14.91 6.48 -4.37
CA TYR A 76 -15.77 7.66 -4.39
C TYR A 76 -16.52 7.80 -5.72
N ASP A 77 -15.83 7.66 -6.85
CA ASP A 77 -16.43 7.75 -8.19
C ASP A 77 -17.46 6.63 -8.41
N ALA A 78 -17.16 5.41 -7.96
CA ALA A 78 -18.09 4.28 -7.98
C ALA A 78 -19.33 4.54 -7.11
N GLN A 79 -19.16 5.10 -5.91
CA GLN A 79 -20.29 5.46 -5.04
C GLN A 79 -21.17 6.54 -5.68
N LYS A 80 -20.57 7.58 -6.25
CA LYS A 80 -21.31 8.63 -6.97
C LYS A 80 -22.09 8.06 -8.17
N ARG A 81 -21.49 7.15 -8.93
CA ARG A 81 -22.17 6.45 -10.04
C ARG A 81 -23.34 5.61 -9.52
N LEU A 82 -23.17 4.92 -8.38
CA LEU A 82 -24.24 4.16 -7.75
C LEU A 82 -25.40 5.05 -7.30
N GLU A 83 -25.13 6.21 -6.72
CA GLU A 83 -26.15 7.19 -6.32
C GLU A 83 -26.94 7.71 -7.53
N GLN A 84 -26.25 8.01 -8.64
CA GLN A 84 -26.89 8.38 -9.91
C GLN A 84 -27.81 7.26 -10.42
N LEU A 85 -27.33 6.01 -10.44
CA LEU A 85 -28.13 4.84 -10.86
C LEU A 85 -29.35 4.64 -9.96
N ARG A 86 -29.21 4.85 -8.64
CA ARG A 86 -30.33 4.78 -7.68
C ARG A 86 -31.39 5.84 -7.98
N GLY A 87 -30.98 7.09 -8.20
CA GLY A 87 -31.91 8.17 -8.55
C GLY A 87 -32.65 7.89 -9.86
N MET A 88 -31.95 7.38 -10.88
CA MET A 88 -32.59 6.97 -12.14
C MET A 88 -33.58 5.81 -11.96
N ARG A 89 -33.22 4.79 -11.16
CA ARG A 89 -34.12 3.68 -10.85
C ARG A 89 -35.38 4.17 -10.15
N GLU A 90 -35.25 5.04 -9.17
CA GLU A 90 -36.40 5.59 -8.43
C GLU A 90 -37.33 6.38 -9.36
N SER A 91 -36.76 7.28 -10.17
CA SER A 91 -37.52 8.05 -11.16
C SER A 91 -38.27 7.14 -12.14
N PHE A 92 -37.60 6.13 -12.70
CA PHE A 92 -38.25 5.15 -13.57
C PHE A 92 -39.35 4.37 -12.86
N GLY A 93 -39.15 3.98 -11.60
CA GLY A 93 -40.17 3.31 -10.79
C GLY A 93 -41.41 4.17 -10.60
N GLN A 94 -41.25 5.43 -10.21
CA GLN A 94 -42.36 6.37 -10.01
C GLN A 94 -43.17 6.58 -11.31
N HIS A 95 -42.49 6.78 -12.44
CA HIS A 95 -43.16 6.94 -13.73
C HIS A 95 -43.85 5.66 -14.20
N LEU A 96 -43.28 4.49 -13.93
CA LEU A 96 -43.89 3.21 -14.24
C LEU A 96 -45.17 3.00 -13.42
N GLU A 97 -45.13 3.24 -12.11
CA GLU A 97 -46.30 3.16 -11.23
C GLU A 97 -47.43 4.08 -11.70
N LEU A 98 -47.10 5.31 -12.12
CA LEU A 98 -48.10 6.25 -12.64
C LEU A 98 -48.74 5.76 -13.95
N ILE A 99 -47.96 5.12 -14.83
CA ILE A 99 -48.48 4.54 -16.08
C ILE A 99 -49.36 3.32 -15.78
N GLU A 100 -48.91 2.42 -14.90
CA GLU A 100 -49.64 1.20 -14.53
C GLU A 100 -50.94 1.50 -13.78
N ALA A 101 -51.01 2.64 -13.08
CA ALA A 101 -52.22 3.12 -12.43
C ALA A 101 -53.28 3.67 -13.40
N ILE A 102 -52.96 3.82 -14.70
CA ILE A 102 -53.94 4.24 -15.70
C ILE A 102 -54.92 3.11 -15.96
N ASP A 103 -56.14 3.22 -15.43
CA ASP A 103 -57.24 2.31 -15.68
C ASP A 103 -58.39 3.00 -16.44
N PRO A 104 -58.43 2.91 -17.78
CA PRO A 104 -59.50 3.50 -18.57
C PRO A 104 -60.89 2.94 -18.26
N LYS A 105 -60.99 1.76 -17.65
CA LYS A 105 -62.29 1.13 -17.32
C LYS A 105 -62.95 1.75 -16.10
N SER A 106 -62.18 2.41 -15.24
CA SER A 106 -62.70 3.07 -14.04
C SER A 106 -63.13 4.53 -14.30
N TRP A 107 -62.97 5.05 -15.51
CA TRP A 107 -63.24 6.45 -15.83
C TRP A 107 -64.74 6.73 -15.98
N ASN A 108 -65.16 7.90 -15.50
CA ASN A 108 -66.50 8.41 -15.73
C ASN A 108 -66.63 8.88 -17.19
N PRO A 109 -67.61 8.39 -17.97
CA PRO A 109 -67.81 8.83 -19.36
C PRO A 109 -68.02 10.35 -19.51
N ALA A 110 -68.61 11.01 -18.51
CA ALA A 110 -68.81 12.46 -18.52
C ALA A 110 -67.48 13.25 -18.44
N ASP A 111 -66.44 12.66 -17.85
CA ASP A 111 -65.12 13.27 -17.66
C ASP A 111 -64.06 12.72 -18.62
N LEU A 112 -64.45 11.89 -19.60
CA LEU A 112 -63.53 11.12 -20.45
C LEU A 112 -62.45 11.96 -21.12
N HIS A 113 -62.80 13.14 -21.65
CA HIS A 113 -61.83 14.03 -22.30
C HIS A 113 -60.74 14.51 -21.32
N LYS A 114 -61.12 14.78 -20.07
CA LYS A 114 -60.21 15.23 -19.01
C LYS A 114 -59.30 14.09 -18.58
N GLU A 115 -59.85 12.90 -18.34
CA GLU A 115 -59.08 11.71 -17.96
C GLU A 115 -58.10 11.28 -19.06
N LEU A 116 -58.53 11.32 -20.33
CA LEU A 116 -57.66 11.03 -21.47
C LEU A 116 -56.49 12.02 -21.55
N SER A 117 -56.77 13.32 -21.37
CA SER A 117 -55.73 14.36 -21.39
C SER A 117 -54.72 14.17 -20.25
N ARG A 118 -55.20 13.78 -19.05
CA ARG A 118 -54.34 13.45 -17.91
C ARG A 118 -53.47 12.23 -18.15
N ALA A 119 -54.05 11.16 -18.70
CA ALA A 119 -53.32 9.93 -19.03
C ALA A 119 -52.23 10.19 -20.09
N LEU A 120 -52.55 10.93 -21.15
CA LEU A 120 -51.58 11.33 -22.18
C LEU A 120 -50.45 12.17 -21.58
N SER A 121 -50.77 13.15 -20.73
CA SER A 121 -49.75 13.94 -20.03
C SER A 121 -48.84 13.09 -19.14
N THR A 122 -49.39 12.04 -18.50
CA THR A 122 -48.61 11.11 -17.67
C THR A 122 -47.62 10.30 -18.51
N VAL A 123 -48.08 9.77 -19.65
CA VAL A 123 -47.25 9.03 -20.61
C VAL A 123 -46.17 9.92 -21.23
N ASP A 124 -46.50 11.15 -21.61
CA ASP A 124 -45.53 12.07 -22.19
C ASP A 124 -44.49 12.52 -21.16
N GLY A 125 -44.87 12.74 -19.90
CA GLY A 125 -43.94 12.99 -18.80
C GLY A 125 -42.93 11.84 -18.64
N ALA A 126 -43.40 10.60 -18.63
CA ALA A 126 -42.53 9.43 -18.56
C ALA A 126 -41.60 9.28 -19.78
N ARG A 127 -42.06 9.62 -20.99
CA ARG A 127 -41.22 9.62 -22.21
C ARG A 127 -40.08 10.65 -22.12
N VAL A 128 -40.39 11.85 -21.63
CA VAL A 128 -39.39 12.90 -21.44
C VAL A 128 -38.34 12.45 -20.44
N GLU A 129 -38.77 11.94 -19.28
CA GLU A 129 -37.85 11.46 -18.24
C GLU A 129 -36.99 10.29 -18.73
N PHE A 130 -37.59 9.32 -19.41
CA PHE A 130 -36.86 8.20 -20.02
C PHE A 130 -35.80 8.69 -21.02
N GLY A 131 -36.16 9.64 -21.89
CA GLY A 131 -35.23 10.24 -22.85
C GLY A 131 -34.06 10.96 -22.16
N GLN A 132 -34.36 11.76 -21.14
CA GLN A 132 -33.37 12.50 -20.37
C GLN A 132 -32.40 11.58 -19.62
N GLN A 133 -32.91 10.64 -18.82
CA GLN A 133 -32.06 9.76 -18.01
C GLN A 133 -31.28 8.76 -18.86
N ARG A 134 -31.87 8.26 -19.96
CA ARG A 134 -31.14 7.39 -20.90
C ARG A 134 -29.93 8.07 -21.51
N SER A 135 -29.96 9.39 -21.74
CA SER A 135 -28.79 10.12 -22.25
C SER A 135 -27.65 10.27 -21.23
N ARG A 136 -27.92 10.02 -19.94
CA ARG A 136 -26.96 10.14 -18.83
C ARG A 136 -26.38 8.80 -18.39
N LEU A 137 -26.98 7.69 -18.84
CA LEU A 137 -26.50 6.32 -18.66
C LEU A 137 -25.27 6.05 -19.52
#